data_AF-A0A0R2FD08-F1
#
_entry.id   AF-A0A0R2FD08-F1
#
_cell.length_a   1.000
_cell.length_b   1.000
_cell.length_c   1.000
_cell.angle_alpha   90.00
_cell.angle_beta   90.00
_cell.angle_gamma   90.00
#
_symmetry.space_group_name_H-M   'P 1'
#
loop_
_entity.id
_entity.type
_entity.pdbx_description
1 polymer ?
#
loop_
_entity_poly.entity_id
_entity_poly.type
_entity_poly.pdbx_seq_one_letter_code
_entity_poly.pdbx_strand_id
1 'polypeptide(L)' 'MKKLTVDFAQAHLFDLLRDVTERKVAYEIETDEQESVVMLPTSEYNRMKEALYLGENNVLRTVISRMETAIDADFEEI' A
#
# COMPACT_ATOMS: atom_id res chain seq x y z
N MET A 1 -4.00 8.95 -9.43
CA MET A 1 -2.83 8.13 -9.05
C MET A 1 -1.83 8.23 -10.19
N LYS A 2 -0.56 8.51 -9.90
CA LYS A 2 0.49 8.61 -10.94
C LYS A 2 1.39 7.37 -10.86
N LYS A 3 1.68 6.76 -12.01
CA LYS A 3 2.61 5.62 -12.15
C LYS A 3 4.04 6.11 -12.28
N LEU A 4 4.97 5.50 -11.55
CA LEU A 4 6.40 5.83 -11.49
C LEU A 4 7.23 4.53 -11.57
N THR A 5 8.47 4.61 -12.03
CA THR A 5 9.41 3.50 -11.95
C THR A 5 10.11 3.47 -10.59
N VAL A 6 10.68 2.32 -10.20
CA VAL A 6 11.48 2.21 -8.97
C VAL A 6 12.64 3.21 -8.95
N ASP A 7 13.39 3.31 -10.05
CA ASP A 7 14.55 4.22 -10.16
C ASP A 7 14.16 5.68 -9.89
N PHE A 8 13.04 6.12 -10.46
CA PHE A 8 12.53 7.46 -10.24
C PHE A 8 12.10 7.66 -8.78
N ALA A 9 11.40 6.67 -8.21
CA ALA A 9 10.94 6.73 -6.84
C ALA A 9 12.10 6.79 -5.84
N GLN A 10 13.20 6.06 -6.10
CA GLN A 10 14.41 6.09 -5.27
C GLN A 10 15.10 7.46 -5.34
N ALA A 11 15.27 8.01 -6.56
CA ALA A 11 15.92 9.31 -6.74
C ALA A 11 15.15 10.48 -6.10
N HIS A 12 13.82 10.35 -5.99
CA HIS A 12 12.93 11.41 -5.51
C HIS A 12 12.16 11.08 -4.23
N LEU A 13 12.65 10.11 -3.44
CA LEU A 13 11.90 9.56 -2.30
C LEU A 13 11.41 10.63 -1.31
N PHE A 14 12.24 11.59 -0.93
CA PHE A 14 11.85 12.64 0.02
C PHE A 14 10.76 13.57 -0.52
N ASP A 15 10.81 13.92 -1.81
CA ASP A 15 9.79 14.74 -2.44
C ASP A 15 8.46 13.99 -2.55
N LEU A 16 8.51 12.70 -2.89
CA LEU A 16 7.34 11.84 -2.93
C LEU A 16 6.71 11.67 -1.54
N LEU A 17 7.52 11.44 -0.49
CA LEU A 17 7.04 11.36 0.89
C LEU A 17 6.40 12.67 1.34
N ARG A 18 6.97 13.83 0.98
CA ARG A 18 6.38 15.13 1.27
C ARG A 18 5.04 15.32 0.54
N ASP A 19 4.96 14.97 -0.74
CA ASP A 19 3.71 15.04 -1.50
C ASP A 19 2.63 14.12 -0.93
N VAL A 20 3.01 12.93 -0.48
CA VAL A 20 2.10 11.96 0.15
C VAL A 20 1.61 12.48 1.50
N THR A 21 2.50 13.02 2.34
CA THR A 21 2.15 13.45 3.69
C THR A 21 1.42 14.80 3.73
N GLU A 22 1.91 15.80 2.99
CA GLU A 22 1.38 17.17 3.04
C GLU A 22 0.27 17.40 2.03
N ARG A 23 0.41 16.84 0.82
CA ARG A 23 -0.52 17.08 -0.29
C ARG A 23 -1.51 15.93 -0.52
N LYS A 24 -1.42 14.87 0.28
CA LYS A 24 -2.30 13.69 0.25
C LYS A 24 -2.37 13.03 -1.13
N VAL A 25 -1.26 13.06 -1.87
CA VAL A 25 -1.16 12.44 -3.19
C VAL A 25 -0.85 10.95 -3.03
N ALA A 26 -1.39 10.11 -3.93
CA ALA A 26 -1.05 8.69 -4.01
C ALA A 26 -0.29 8.38 -5.31
N TYR A 27 0.75 7.58 -5.17
CA TYR A 27 1.63 7.14 -6.25
C TYR A 27 1.58 5.61 -6.38
N GLU A 28 1.65 5.13 -7.62
CA GLU A 28 1.85 3.72 -7.95
C GLU A 28 3.28 3.60 -8.48
N ILE A 29 4.06 2.66 -7.93
CA ILE A 29 5.46 2.43 -8.28
C ILE A 29 5.53 1.05 -8.92
N GLU A 30 5.81 1.01 -10.21
CA GLU A 30 5.97 -0.23 -10.97
C GLU A 30 7.35 -0.82 -10.66
N THR A 31 7.37 -2.10 -10.27
CA THR A 31 8.58 -2.88 -10.03
C THR A 31 8.94 -3.69 -11.26
N ASP A 32 10.22 -4.09 -11.35
CA ASP A 32 10.72 -4.89 -12.47
C ASP A 32 10.09 -6.30 -12.53
N GLU A 33 9.43 -6.73 -11.44
CA GLU A 33 8.81 -8.04 -11.28
C GLU A 33 7.34 -8.07 -11.75
N GLN A 34 6.89 -7.04 -12.49
CA GLN A 34 5.48 -6.84 -12.89
C GLN A 34 4.52 -6.62 -11.70
N GLU A 35 5.05 -6.34 -10.51
CA GLU A 35 4.27 -5.95 -9.35
C GLU A 35 4.24 -4.41 -9.22
N SER A 36 3.25 -3.88 -8.51
CA SER A 36 3.12 -2.44 -8.30
C SER A 36 2.94 -2.15 -6.81
N VAL A 37 3.73 -1.25 -6.27
CA VAL A 37 3.61 -0.78 -4.89
C VAL A 37 2.87 0.55 -4.88
N VAL A 38 1.86 0.69 -4.01
CA VAL A 38 1.14 1.96 -3.86
C VAL A 38 1.67 2.71 -2.64
N MET A 39 2.14 3.93 -2.85
CA MET A 39 2.49 4.86 -1.78
C MET A 39 1.31 5.81 -1.55
N LEU A 40 0.78 5.82 -0.32
CA LEU A 40 -0.37 6.63 0.08
C LEU A 40 -0.22 7.17 1.51
N PRO A 41 -1.01 8.19 1.91
CA PRO A 41 -0.93 8.75 3.25
C PRO A 41 -1.35 7.72 4.30
N THR A 42 -0.62 7.63 5.42
CA THR A 42 -0.92 6.68 6.51
C THR A 42 -2.35 6.83 7.04
N SER A 43 -2.86 8.06 7.13
CA SER A 43 -4.24 8.31 7.55
C SER A 43 -5.27 7.68 6.62
N GLU A 44 -4.99 7.68 5.31
CA GLU A 44 -5.91 7.13 4.32
C GLU A 44 -5.87 5.60 4.34
N TYR A 45 -4.68 5.02 4.48
CA TYR A 45 -4.52 3.58 4.73
C TYR A 45 -5.29 3.13 5.97
N ASN A 46 -5.17 3.87 7.08
CA ASN A 46 -5.88 3.55 8.32
C ASN A 46 -7.40 3.68 8.17
N ARG A 47 -7.90 4.69 7.45
CA ARG A 47 -9.34 4.80 7.16
C ARG A 47 -9.86 3.65 6.31
N MET A 48 -9.11 3.26 5.28
CA MET A 48 -9.46 2.11 4.46
C MET A 48 -9.50 0.86 5.32
N LYS A 49 -8.47 0.65 6.14
CA LYS A 49 -8.41 -0.45 7.11
C LYS A 49 -9.62 -0.44 8.03
N GLU A 50 -9.93 0.67 8.69
CA GLU A 50 -11.10 0.83 9.57
C GLU A 50 -12.42 0.57 8.85
N ALA A 51 -12.61 1.09 7.63
CA ALA A 51 -13.80 0.83 6.82
C ALA A 51 -13.96 -0.67 6.50
N LEU A 52 -12.84 -1.37 6.28
CA LEU A 52 -12.84 -2.81 6.06
C LEU A 52 -13.15 -3.60 7.35
N TYR A 53 -12.68 -3.14 8.52
CA TYR A 53 -13.00 -3.77 9.82
C TYR A 53 -14.43 -3.50 10.28
N LEU A 54 -14.93 -2.27 10.11
CA LEU A 54 -16.28 -1.86 10.52
C LEU A 54 -17.37 -2.44 9.61
N GLY A 55 -16.99 -2.91 8.42
CA GLY A 55 -17.71 -3.94 7.70
C GLY A 55 -19.15 -3.57 7.34
N GLU A 56 -19.32 -2.75 6.29
CA GLU A 56 -20.54 -2.84 5.49
C GLU A 56 -20.50 -4.01 4.48
N ASN A 57 -19.49 -4.90 4.51
CA ASN A 57 -19.43 -6.04 3.58
C ASN A 57 -18.56 -7.22 4.07
N ASN A 58 -19.17 -8.39 4.27
CA ASN A 58 -18.51 -9.65 4.69
C ASN A 58 -17.37 -10.12 3.76
N VAL A 59 -17.42 -9.76 2.47
CA VAL A 59 -16.41 -10.16 1.47
C VAL A 59 -15.04 -9.56 1.77
N LEU A 60 -15.00 -8.33 2.28
CA LEU A 60 -13.77 -7.58 2.50
C LEU A 60 -12.97 -8.08 3.70
N ARG A 61 -13.67 -8.55 4.75
CA ARG A 61 -13.05 -9.23 5.90
C ARG A 61 -12.36 -10.53 5.48
N THR A 62 -12.94 -11.26 4.53
CA THR A 62 -12.33 -12.48 3.97
C THR A 62 -11.06 -12.17 3.17
N VAL A 63 -11.02 -11.07 2.42
CA VAL A 63 -9.82 -10.66 1.67
C VAL A 63 -8.69 -10.26 2.62
N ILE A 64 -8.96 -9.42 3.64
CA ILE A 64 -7.94 -9.03 4.65
C ILE A 64 -7.38 -10.26 5.37
N SER A 65 -8.25 -11.14 5.86
CA SER A 65 -7.80 -12.33 6.59
C SER A 65 -6.87 -13.21 5.73
N ARG A 66 -7.11 -13.28 4.42
CA ARG A 66 -6.21 -14.01 3.49
C ARG A 66 -4.88 -13.29 3.27
N MET A 67 -4.89 -11.96 3.21
CA MET A 67 -3.67 -11.16 3.10
C MET A 67 -2.80 -11.27 4.36
N GLU A 68 -3.40 -11.21 5.55
CA GLU A 68 -2.68 -11.35 6.83
C GLU A 68 -2.06 -12.76 6.97
N THR A 69 -2.79 -13.83 6.63
CA THR A 69 -2.22 -15.19 6.65
C THR A 69 -1.14 -15.44 5.60
N ALA A 70 -1.17 -14.74 4.47
CA ALA A 70 -0.14 -14.86 3.46
C ALA A 70 1.18 -14.20 3.91
N ILE A 71 1.10 -13.10 4.67
CA ILE A 71 2.27 -12.43 5.24
C ILE A 71 2.90 -13.29 6.35
N ASP A 72 2.10 -13.95 7.20
CA ASP A 72 2.63 -14.81 8.27
C ASP A 72 3.28 -16.11 7.77
N ALA A 73 2.93 -16.58 6.56
CA ALA A 73 3.50 -17.81 6.00
C ALA A 73 4.94 -17.65 5.46
N ASP A 74 5.38 -16.42 5.19
CA ASP A 74 6.72 -16.15 4.62
C ASP A 74 7.80 -15.87 5.69
N PHE A 75 7.47 -15.93 6.99
CA PHE A 75 8.42 -15.67 8.09
C PHE A 75 8.82 -16.91 8.91
N GLU A 76 8.31 -18.11 8.61
CA GLU A 76 8.60 -19.33 9.38
C GLU A 76 9.73 -20.22 8.81
N GLU A 77 10.45 -19.80 7.76
CA GLU A 77 11.56 -20.58 7.19
C GLU A 77 12.84 -19.75 6.93
N ILE A 78 13.46 -19.22 8.01
CA ILE A 78 14.93 -19.02 8.14
C ILE A 78 15.37 -19.32 9.57
#